data_AF-W2FU64-F1
#
_entry.id   AF-W2FU64-F1
#
_cell.length_a   1.000
_cell.length_b   1.000
_cell.length_c   1.000
_cell.angle_alpha   90.00
_cell.angle_beta   90.00
_cell.angle_gamma   90.00
#
_symmetry.space_group_name_H-M   'P 1'
#
loop_
_entity.id
_entity.type
_entity.pdbx_description
1 polymer ?
#
loop_
_entity_poly.entity_id
_entity_poly.type
_entity_poly.pdbx_seq_one_letter_code
_entity_poly.pdbx_strand_id
1 'polypeptide(L)'
;MGEPATSKEAQTTGKLKYELVEGRTAATHVYATYPLKFLHPRRTIHQRFDTYITYILGYGGGLVGGDSVVVECELGPDTSVVLGTQATTKVFKSYDEGQFVSQTFSLKVATNATLAFLPDPVTCFERAKYRQKQVFNLEENANLVFVDWLTSGRKRNYLATGSIRDNRTETLEHWDFSEYDTTSEVFVGGERLVTDRVRLADEEDMSLRQRMHSMHVLGVMVIVGSKLKVIMEQLLEMSARKKLHNARDLTPQGRLAAANTFPGVITSASSLGLNSVIVRFCGQDVEAAMTYVTTTLEPLREIIGFSPYQENR
;
A
#
# COMPACT_ATOMS: atom_id res chain seq x y z
N MET A 1 42.95 13.21 9.83
CA MET A 1 41.64 13.41 10.49
C MET A 1 40.65 13.68 9.38
N GLY A 2 39.86 12.67 9.01
CA GLY A 2 38.79 12.84 8.02
C GLY A 2 37.55 13.33 8.76
N GLU A 3 36.98 14.44 8.31
CA GLU A 3 35.69 14.94 8.80
C GLU A 3 34.60 13.87 8.62
N PRO A 4 33.69 13.69 9.58
CA PRO A 4 32.57 12.80 9.40
C PRO A 4 31.66 13.37 8.32
N ALA A 5 31.33 12.53 7.33
CA ALA A 5 30.35 12.85 6.30
C ALA A 5 29.02 13.23 7.00
N THR A 6 28.70 14.52 6.99
CA THR A 6 27.38 15.03 7.36
C THR A 6 26.35 14.28 6.53
N SER A 7 25.48 13.52 7.19
CA SER A 7 24.30 12.93 6.57
C SER A 7 23.53 14.07 5.91
N LYS A 8 23.47 14.09 4.57
CA LYS A 8 22.53 14.96 3.85
C LYS A 8 21.15 14.66 4.42
N GLU A 9 20.57 15.60 5.14
CA GLU A 9 19.13 15.56 5.42
C GLU A 9 18.44 15.42 4.06
N ALA A 10 17.67 14.35 3.90
CA ALA A 10 16.97 14.09 2.66
C ALA A 10 16.00 15.26 2.42
N GLN A 11 16.26 16.06 1.39
CA GLN A 11 15.45 17.23 1.08
C GLN A 11 14.00 16.80 0.81
N THR A 12 13.04 17.41 1.52
CA THR A 12 11.62 17.09 1.33
C THR A 12 11.22 17.35 -0.12
N THR A 13 10.74 16.30 -0.81
CA THR A 13 10.32 16.38 -2.21
C THR A 13 8.85 16.76 -2.39
N GLY A 14 8.02 16.55 -1.37
CA GLY A 14 6.60 16.91 -1.40
C GLY A 14 6.06 17.31 -0.03
N LYS A 15 5.23 18.36 0.01
CA LYS A 15 4.49 18.76 1.21
C LYS A 15 3.02 18.96 0.88
N LEU A 16 2.15 18.39 1.69
CA LEU A 16 0.70 18.50 1.59
C LEU A 16 0.14 18.92 2.94
N LYS A 17 -0.70 19.95 2.96
CA LYS A 17 -1.47 20.35 4.14
C LYS A 17 -2.94 20.50 3.76
N TYR A 18 -3.81 19.88 4.53
CA TYR A 18 -5.26 19.97 4.37
C TYR A 18 -5.89 20.58 5.63
N GLU A 19 -6.78 21.54 5.44
CA GLU A 19 -7.49 22.22 6.51
C GLU A 19 -8.97 22.37 6.15
N LEU A 20 -9.81 22.54 7.16
CA LEU A 20 -11.22 22.83 6.97
C LEU A 20 -11.39 24.33 6.66
N VAL A 21 -11.82 24.65 5.44
CA VAL A 21 -12.07 26.00 4.95
C VAL A 21 -13.54 26.10 4.56
N GLU A 22 -14.27 27.02 5.20
CA GLU A 22 -15.72 27.20 4.98
C GLU A 22 -16.52 25.88 5.14
N GLY A 23 -16.12 25.05 6.12
CA GLY A 23 -16.75 23.78 6.40
C GLY A 23 -16.44 22.66 5.39
N ARG A 24 -15.42 22.86 4.53
CA ARG A 24 -14.96 21.84 3.57
C ARG A 24 -13.47 21.61 3.64
N THR A 25 -13.05 20.38 3.41
CA THR A 25 -11.65 19.99 3.33
C THR A 25 -11.03 20.63 2.10
N ALA A 26 -9.97 21.42 2.29
CA ALA A 26 -9.23 22.07 1.23
C ALA A 26 -7.73 21.82 1.40
N ALA A 27 -7.02 21.63 0.28
CA ALA A 27 -5.55 21.64 0.28
C ALA A 27 -5.06 23.09 0.39
N THR A 28 -4.57 23.48 1.57
CA THR A 28 -4.07 24.83 1.86
C THR A 28 -2.58 24.98 1.59
N HIS A 29 -1.85 23.86 1.51
CA HIS A 29 -0.46 23.85 1.07
C HIS A 29 -0.20 22.64 0.17
N VAL A 30 0.36 22.89 -1.01
CA VAL A 30 0.79 21.86 -1.95
C VAL A 30 2.14 22.27 -2.53
N TYR A 31 3.17 21.51 -2.23
CA TYR A 31 4.52 21.66 -2.78
C TYR A 31 4.98 20.32 -3.32
N ALA A 32 5.53 20.31 -4.52
CA ALA A 32 6.16 19.13 -5.10
C ALA A 32 7.36 19.57 -5.96
N THR A 33 8.43 18.79 -5.89
CA THR A 33 9.57 18.88 -6.80
C THR A 33 9.81 17.52 -7.44
N TYR A 34 10.65 17.49 -8.47
CA TYR A 34 11.06 16.25 -9.13
C TYR A 34 11.55 15.21 -8.08
N PRO A 35 11.19 13.91 -8.20
CA PRO A 35 10.44 13.30 -9.29
C PRO A 35 8.92 13.25 -9.09
N LEU A 36 8.34 14.06 -8.19
CA LEU A 36 6.92 13.98 -7.84
C LEU A 36 6.03 15.06 -8.47
N LYS A 37 4.76 14.69 -8.66
CA LYS A 37 3.64 15.60 -8.90
C LYS A 37 2.41 15.15 -8.11
N PHE A 38 1.62 16.10 -7.64
CA PHE A 38 0.30 15.85 -7.07
C PHE A 38 -0.81 16.24 -8.05
N LEU A 39 -1.83 15.40 -8.17
CA LEU A 39 -3.06 15.70 -8.92
C LEU A 39 -4.26 15.69 -7.98
N HIS A 40 -5.16 16.64 -8.18
CA HIS A 40 -6.33 16.85 -7.32
C HIS A 40 -7.62 16.83 -8.17
N PRO A 41 -8.23 15.65 -8.39
CA PRO A 41 -9.47 15.54 -9.17
C PRO A 41 -10.63 16.30 -8.49
N ARG A 42 -11.40 17.07 -9.26
CA ARG A 42 -12.42 17.98 -8.73
C ARG A 42 -13.86 17.43 -8.68
N ARG A 43 -14.14 16.27 -9.29
CA ARG A 43 -15.53 15.78 -9.51
C ARG A 43 -15.76 14.29 -9.22
N THR A 44 -14.89 13.67 -8.44
CA THR A 44 -14.92 12.22 -8.18
C THR A 44 -15.78 11.84 -6.97
N ILE A 45 -16.13 12.79 -6.10
CA ILE A 45 -16.90 12.55 -4.87
C ILE A 45 -18.28 13.22 -4.98
N HIS A 46 -19.33 12.50 -4.54
CA HIS A 46 -20.69 13.05 -4.47
C HIS A 46 -20.74 14.21 -3.47
N GLN A 47 -21.49 15.27 -3.77
CA GLN A 47 -21.59 16.51 -2.96
C GLN A 47 -22.01 16.32 -1.49
N ARG A 48 -22.47 15.12 -1.12
CA ARG A 48 -22.87 14.77 0.25
C ARG A 48 -21.67 14.45 1.15
N PHE A 49 -20.50 14.23 0.56
CA PHE A 49 -19.27 13.91 1.27
C PHE A 49 -18.27 15.04 1.06
N ASP A 50 -17.60 15.42 2.14
CA ASP A 50 -16.51 16.39 2.12
C ASP A 50 -15.18 15.63 2.17
N THR A 51 -14.77 15.04 1.03
CA THR A 51 -13.51 14.28 0.94
C THR A 51 -12.66 14.82 -0.21
N TYR A 52 -11.42 15.15 0.11
CA TYR A 52 -10.44 15.66 -0.85
C TYR A 52 -9.58 14.51 -1.38
N ILE A 53 -9.41 14.41 -2.69
CA ILE A 53 -8.60 13.36 -3.32
C ILE A 53 -7.30 13.96 -3.84
N THR A 54 -6.20 13.31 -3.51
CA THR A 54 -4.88 13.60 -4.05
C THR A 54 -4.24 12.32 -4.57
N TYR A 55 -3.84 12.33 -5.84
CA TYR A 55 -3.01 11.29 -6.42
C TYR A 55 -1.56 11.74 -6.46
N ILE A 56 -0.66 10.84 -6.05
CA ILE A 56 0.79 10.96 -6.12
C ILE A 56 1.26 10.33 -7.43
N LEU A 57 2.10 11.05 -8.17
CA LEU A 57 2.66 10.60 -9.43
C LEU A 57 4.17 10.76 -9.42
N GLY A 58 4.86 9.76 -9.95
CA GLY A 58 6.27 9.88 -10.32
C GLY A 58 6.42 10.28 -11.80
N TYR A 59 7.32 11.21 -12.10
CA TYR A 59 7.77 11.46 -13.47
C TYR A 59 8.57 10.26 -13.99
N GLY A 60 8.54 10.00 -15.31
CA GLY A 60 9.45 9.04 -15.95
C GLY A 60 8.96 7.58 -16.01
N GLY A 61 7.71 7.29 -15.64
CA GLY A 61 7.12 5.95 -15.79
C GLY A 61 7.58 4.91 -14.76
N GLY A 62 8.35 5.34 -13.76
CA GLY A 62 8.84 4.56 -12.63
C GLY A 62 10.07 5.23 -11.99
N LEU A 63 10.51 4.70 -10.86
CA LEU A 63 11.67 5.18 -10.11
C LEU A 63 12.93 4.42 -10.52
N VAL A 64 14.06 5.12 -10.59
CA VAL A 64 15.37 4.58 -10.98
C VAL A 64 16.38 4.71 -9.85
N GLY A 65 17.46 3.92 -9.91
CA GLY A 65 18.51 3.91 -8.89
C GLY A 65 19.00 5.33 -8.55
N GLY A 66 19.00 5.67 -7.26
CA GLY A 66 19.35 7.01 -6.76
C GLY A 66 18.15 7.93 -6.49
N ASP A 67 16.95 7.60 -6.99
CA ASP A 67 15.75 8.38 -6.69
C ASP A 67 15.43 8.33 -5.17
N SER A 68 15.17 9.52 -4.62
CA SER A 68 14.72 9.68 -3.24
C SER A 68 13.49 10.55 -3.20
N VAL A 69 12.43 10.01 -2.62
CA VAL A 69 11.15 10.68 -2.44
C VAL A 69 10.88 10.80 -0.95
N VAL A 70 10.66 12.03 -0.49
CA VAL A 70 10.26 12.35 0.88
C VAL A 70 9.00 13.21 0.82
N VAL A 71 7.89 12.70 1.37
CA VAL A 71 6.58 13.35 1.39
C VAL A 71 6.13 13.57 2.83
N GLU A 72 5.84 14.82 3.15
CA GLU A 72 5.17 15.22 4.39
C GLU A 72 3.71 15.53 4.09
N CYS A 73 2.79 14.99 4.89
CA CYS A 73 1.35 15.18 4.73
C CYS A 73 0.72 15.49 6.09
N GLU A 74 0.00 16.60 6.20
CA GLU A 74 -0.68 17.01 7.43
C GLU A 74 -2.16 17.23 7.16
N LEU A 75 -3.01 16.51 7.91
CA LEU A 75 -4.45 16.65 7.89
C LEU A 75 -4.87 17.36 9.18
N GLY A 76 -5.46 18.54 9.05
CA GLY A 76 -6.05 19.28 10.16
C GLY A 76 -7.34 18.64 10.68
N PRO A 77 -7.87 19.11 11.83
CA PRO A 77 -9.06 18.54 12.46
C PRO A 77 -10.25 18.44 11.50
N ASP A 78 -11.04 17.38 11.67
CA ASP A 78 -12.29 17.13 10.94
C ASP A 78 -12.17 17.01 9.40
N THR A 79 -10.95 16.99 8.85
CA THR A 79 -10.73 16.82 7.41
C THR A 79 -10.88 15.36 6.95
N SER A 80 -11.23 15.14 5.68
CA SER A 80 -11.23 13.79 5.07
C SER A 80 -10.45 13.81 3.76
N VAL A 81 -9.41 12.97 3.67
CA VAL A 81 -8.49 12.94 2.52
C VAL A 81 -8.24 11.51 2.07
N VAL A 82 -8.33 11.31 0.76
CA VAL A 82 -7.83 10.12 0.07
C VAL A 82 -6.50 10.48 -0.57
N LEU A 83 -5.45 9.75 -0.21
CA LEU A 83 -4.13 9.86 -0.81
C LEU A 83 -3.78 8.54 -1.48
N GLY A 84 -3.73 8.52 -2.81
CA GLY A 84 -3.41 7.32 -3.58
C GLY A 84 -2.34 7.60 -4.63
N THR A 85 -2.04 6.62 -5.48
CA THR A 85 -1.24 6.84 -6.68
C THR A 85 -2.12 6.81 -7.92
N GLN A 86 -1.65 7.41 -9.02
CA GLN A 86 -2.38 7.35 -10.28
C GLN A 86 -2.18 6.01 -11.01
N ALA A 87 -1.06 5.35 -10.73
CA ALA A 87 -0.73 4.03 -11.26
C ALA A 87 0.28 3.34 -10.34
N THR A 88 0.46 2.04 -10.56
CA THR A 88 1.53 1.22 -9.98
C THR A 88 2.89 1.92 -10.03
N THR A 89 3.52 2.05 -8.86
CA THR A 89 4.92 2.49 -8.76
C THR A 89 5.84 1.39 -9.29
N LYS A 90 6.47 1.64 -10.44
CA LYS A 90 7.47 0.73 -11.02
C LYS A 90 8.85 1.11 -10.50
N VAL A 91 9.62 0.13 -10.06
CA VAL A 91 11.00 0.35 -9.60
C VAL A 91 11.92 -0.38 -10.57
N PHE A 92 12.76 0.37 -11.28
CA PHE A 92 13.69 -0.18 -12.25
C PHE A 92 14.94 -0.75 -11.58
N LYS A 93 15.68 -1.56 -12.35
CA LYS A 93 16.96 -2.14 -11.97
C LYS A 93 17.96 -1.08 -11.51
N SER A 94 18.73 -1.43 -10.49
CA SER A 94 19.85 -0.63 -10.02
C SER A 94 21.17 -1.31 -10.42
N TYR A 95 22.07 -0.55 -11.04
CA TYR A 95 23.33 -1.07 -11.56
C TYR A 95 24.50 -0.90 -10.58
N ASP A 96 24.50 0.19 -9.83
CA ASP A 96 25.59 0.53 -8.94
C ASP A 96 25.41 -0.09 -7.55
N GLU A 97 26.53 -0.49 -6.94
CA GLU A 97 26.54 -0.91 -5.54
C GLU A 97 26.16 0.27 -4.64
N GLY A 98 25.13 0.08 -3.81
CA GLY A 98 24.64 1.11 -2.88
C GLY A 98 23.56 2.06 -3.41
N GLN A 99 23.18 2.01 -4.69
CA GLN A 99 22.05 2.80 -5.19
C GLN A 99 20.71 2.11 -4.90
N PHE A 100 19.91 2.73 -4.05
CA PHE A 100 18.54 2.35 -3.74
C PHE A 100 17.57 3.40 -4.29
N VAL A 101 16.38 2.95 -4.67
CA VAL A 101 15.21 3.82 -4.69
C VAL A 101 14.71 3.93 -3.26
N SER A 102 14.46 5.14 -2.78
CA SER A 102 13.93 5.39 -1.44
C SER A 102 12.63 6.19 -1.48
N GLN A 103 11.62 5.76 -0.73
CA GLN A 103 10.40 6.53 -0.48
C GLN A 103 10.14 6.66 1.01
N THR A 104 9.94 7.88 1.49
CA THR A 104 9.59 8.18 2.87
C THR A 104 8.31 8.99 2.91
N PHE A 105 7.32 8.53 3.68
CA PHE A 105 6.09 9.24 3.93
C PHE A 105 5.96 9.53 5.43
N SER A 106 5.79 10.80 5.79
CA SER A 106 5.46 11.23 7.15
C SER A 106 4.08 11.86 7.13
N LEU A 107 3.11 11.19 7.74
CA LEU A 107 1.70 11.57 7.71
C LEU A 107 1.23 11.88 9.13
N LYS A 108 0.67 13.08 9.33
CA LYS A 108 0.05 13.51 10.58
C LYS A 108 -1.45 13.67 10.38
N VAL A 109 -2.24 13.05 11.24
CA VAL A 109 -3.70 13.04 11.14
C VAL A 109 -4.28 13.54 12.46
N ALA A 110 -4.84 14.75 12.44
CA ALA A 110 -5.42 15.38 13.60
C ALA A 110 -6.75 14.72 14.03
N THR A 111 -7.25 15.12 15.20
CA THR A 111 -8.49 14.62 15.78
C THR A 111 -9.65 14.69 14.78
N ASN A 112 -10.50 13.64 14.79
CA ASN A 112 -11.62 13.44 13.88
C ASN A 112 -11.29 13.39 12.38
N ALA A 113 -10.06 13.66 11.95
CA ALA A 113 -9.70 13.59 10.54
C ALA A 113 -9.67 12.13 10.07
N THR A 114 -9.87 11.94 8.76
CA THR A 114 -9.84 10.63 8.11
C THR A 114 -8.84 10.64 6.98
N LEU A 115 -7.84 9.76 7.06
CA LEU A 115 -6.89 9.51 5.99
C LEU A 115 -7.14 8.12 5.39
N ALA A 116 -7.44 8.06 4.10
CA ALA A 116 -7.38 6.84 3.31
C ALA A 116 -6.12 6.86 2.43
N PHE A 117 -5.05 6.21 2.88
CA PHE A 117 -3.80 6.08 2.15
C PHE A 117 -3.77 4.79 1.33
N LEU A 118 -4.11 4.90 0.05
CA LEU A 118 -4.44 3.77 -0.84
C LEU A 118 -3.56 3.80 -2.11
N PRO A 119 -2.23 3.66 -1.98
CA PRO A 119 -1.35 3.54 -3.15
C PRO A 119 -1.65 2.24 -3.92
N ASP A 120 -1.45 2.28 -5.24
CA ASP A 120 -1.38 1.09 -6.08
C ASP A 120 -0.14 0.27 -5.70
N PRO A 121 -0.13 -1.05 -5.96
CA PRO A 121 0.96 -1.91 -5.51
C PRO A 121 2.29 -1.52 -6.16
N VAL A 122 3.38 -1.64 -5.41
CA VAL A 122 4.74 -1.43 -5.94
C VAL A 122 5.13 -2.63 -6.81
N THR A 123 5.74 -2.38 -7.97
CA THR A 123 6.27 -3.44 -8.84
C THR A 123 7.77 -3.25 -9.02
N CYS A 124 8.54 -4.06 -8.32
CA CYS A 124 9.99 -4.09 -8.46
C CYS A 124 10.40 -4.98 -9.63
N PHE A 125 11.20 -4.43 -10.54
CA PHE A 125 11.72 -5.18 -11.68
C PHE A 125 12.96 -5.99 -11.29
N GLU A 126 13.41 -6.84 -12.21
CA GLU A 126 14.67 -7.57 -12.06
C GLU A 126 15.79 -6.65 -11.53
N ARG A 127 16.54 -7.09 -10.52
CA ARG A 127 17.66 -6.35 -9.88
C ARG A 127 17.30 -4.97 -9.29
N ALA A 128 16.01 -4.68 -9.07
CA ALA A 128 15.61 -3.47 -8.35
C ALA A 128 16.04 -3.54 -6.88
N LYS A 129 16.33 -2.37 -6.31
CA LYS A 129 16.66 -2.19 -4.89
C LYS A 129 15.78 -1.07 -4.33
N TYR A 130 14.81 -1.42 -3.48
CA TYR A 130 13.77 -0.51 -3.02
C TYR A 130 13.70 -0.46 -1.50
N ARG A 131 13.62 0.76 -0.96
CA ARG A 131 13.41 1.01 0.46
C ARG A 131 12.25 1.98 0.68
N GLN A 132 11.33 1.61 1.56
CA GLN A 132 10.19 2.43 1.93
C GLN A 132 10.09 2.60 3.43
N LYS A 133 9.81 3.83 3.86
CA LYS A 133 9.43 4.13 5.24
C LYS A 133 8.12 4.93 5.26
N GLN A 134 7.15 4.49 6.03
CA GLN A 134 5.87 5.16 6.21
C GLN A 134 5.63 5.36 7.71
N VAL A 135 5.39 6.59 8.13
CA VAL A 135 5.13 6.93 9.52
C VAL A 135 3.80 7.66 9.61
N PHE A 136 2.83 7.07 10.28
CA PHE A 136 1.51 7.62 10.52
C PHE A 136 1.40 8.04 11.99
N ASN A 137 1.22 9.34 12.23
CA ASN A 137 0.99 9.89 13.57
C ASN A 137 -0.45 10.37 13.68
N LEU A 138 -1.25 9.62 14.43
CA LEU A 138 -2.67 9.90 14.65
C LEU A 138 -2.88 10.51 16.03
N GLU A 139 -3.76 11.49 16.13
CA GLU A 139 -4.38 11.87 17.40
C GLU A 139 -5.43 10.82 17.83
N GLU A 140 -5.86 10.83 19.09
CA GLU A 140 -6.69 9.75 19.69
C GLU A 140 -7.98 9.43 18.93
N ASN A 141 -8.61 10.43 18.28
CA ASN A 141 -9.87 10.28 17.52
C ASN A 141 -9.68 10.34 16.00
N ALA A 142 -8.43 10.29 15.52
CA ALA A 142 -8.13 10.25 14.11
C ALA A 142 -8.48 8.88 13.49
N ASN A 143 -8.65 8.85 12.18
CA ASN A 143 -9.05 7.66 11.43
C ASN A 143 -8.07 7.42 10.29
N LEU A 144 -7.63 6.18 10.13
CA LEU A 144 -6.69 5.75 9.11
C LEU A 144 -7.18 4.45 8.46
N VAL A 145 -7.19 4.42 7.13
CA VAL A 145 -7.08 3.18 6.36
C VAL A 145 -5.82 3.31 5.53
N PHE A 146 -4.89 2.36 5.67
CA PHE A 146 -3.78 2.26 4.71
C PHE A 146 -3.62 0.85 4.16
N VAL A 147 -3.18 0.77 2.91
CA VAL A 147 -2.79 -0.47 2.23
C VAL A 147 -1.37 -0.30 1.71
N ASP A 148 -0.45 -1.18 2.13
CA ASP A 148 0.90 -1.29 1.55
C ASP A 148 1.05 -2.69 0.95
N TRP A 149 1.44 -2.76 -0.31
CA TRP A 149 1.44 -4.00 -1.08
C TRP A 149 2.37 -3.92 -2.27
N LEU A 150 2.90 -5.07 -2.66
CA LEU A 150 3.76 -5.23 -3.80
C LEU A 150 3.34 -6.41 -4.68
N THR A 151 3.73 -6.33 -5.94
CA THR A 151 3.68 -7.45 -6.87
C THR A 151 5.05 -8.09 -7.01
N SER A 152 5.07 -9.35 -7.41
CA SER A 152 6.28 -10.13 -7.67
C SER A 152 7.15 -9.61 -8.83
N GLY A 153 6.78 -8.53 -9.52
CA GLY A 153 7.50 -8.03 -10.70
C GLY A 153 6.63 -8.03 -11.96
N ARG A 154 7.26 -7.95 -13.14
CA ARG A 154 6.56 -7.82 -14.43
C ARG A 154 6.02 -9.15 -14.96
N LYS A 155 5.22 -9.85 -14.18
CA LYS A 155 4.53 -11.03 -14.68
C LYS A 155 3.44 -10.62 -15.67
N ARG A 156 3.59 -11.00 -16.94
CA ARG A 156 2.47 -10.95 -17.90
C ARG A 156 1.59 -12.17 -17.63
N ASN A 157 0.37 -11.94 -17.14
CA ASN A 157 -0.69 -12.94 -17.24
C ASN A 157 -1.04 -13.09 -18.73
N TYR A 158 -1.28 -14.33 -19.18
CA TYR A 158 -1.50 -14.78 -20.56
C TYR A 158 -0.24 -15.13 -21.37
N LEU A 159 0.11 -16.42 -21.29
CA LEU A 159 0.34 -17.23 -22.48
C LEU A 159 -0.97 -17.24 -23.30
N ALA A 160 -1.26 -16.16 -24.03
CA ALA A 160 -2.18 -16.29 -25.15
C ALA A 160 -1.41 -17.08 -26.21
N THR A 161 -1.67 -18.39 -26.29
CA THR A 161 -1.20 -19.30 -27.33
C THR A 161 -1.58 -18.72 -28.70
N GLY A 162 -0.72 -17.86 -29.25
CA GLY A 162 -0.96 -17.13 -30.51
C GLY A 162 -0.49 -15.68 -30.54
N SER A 163 -0.08 -15.08 -29.42
CA SER A 163 0.45 -13.69 -29.37
C SER A 163 1.97 -13.59 -29.29
N ILE A 164 2.68 -14.70 -29.54
CA ILE A 164 4.14 -14.71 -29.62
C ILE A 164 4.52 -14.05 -30.94
N ARG A 165 4.89 -12.76 -30.89
CA ARG A 165 5.70 -12.16 -31.96
C ARG A 165 7.13 -12.64 -31.72
N ASP A 166 7.75 -13.24 -32.74
CA ASP A 166 9.12 -13.79 -32.74
C ASP A 166 10.20 -12.84 -32.17
N ASN A 167 9.93 -11.53 -32.11
CA ASN A 167 10.87 -10.51 -31.64
C ASN A 167 10.70 -10.09 -30.16
N ARG A 168 9.87 -10.76 -29.35
CA ARG A 168 9.78 -10.47 -27.90
C ARG A 168 10.15 -11.70 -27.09
N THR A 169 11.36 -11.72 -26.54
CA THR A 169 11.74 -12.60 -25.45
C THR A 169 10.80 -12.31 -24.26
N GLU A 170 9.95 -13.27 -23.90
CA GLU A 170 9.04 -13.12 -22.77
C GLU A 170 9.83 -13.11 -21.47
N THR A 171 9.92 -11.95 -20.82
CA THR A 171 10.57 -11.81 -19.51
C THR A 171 9.57 -12.19 -18.41
N LEU A 172 9.68 -13.41 -17.89
CA LEU A 172 8.94 -13.88 -16.71
C LEU A 172 9.62 -13.38 -15.42
N GLU A 173 9.54 -12.06 -15.18
CA GLU A 173 10.04 -11.48 -13.93
C GLU A 173 9.10 -11.85 -12.77
N HIS A 174 9.61 -12.61 -11.80
CA HIS A 174 8.86 -13.10 -10.64
C HIS A 174 9.79 -13.30 -9.44
N TRP A 175 9.81 -12.33 -8.55
CA TRP A 175 10.68 -12.22 -7.38
C TRP A 175 12.17 -12.09 -7.72
N ASP A 176 12.49 -11.49 -8.87
CA ASP A 176 13.88 -11.33 -9.36
C ASP A 176 14.52 -9.97 -8.99
N PHE A 177 13.88 -9.17 -8.13
CA PHE A 177 14.49 -7.94 -7.59
C PHE A 177 15.56 -8.29 -6.56
N SER A 178 16.53 -7.39 -6.34
CA SER A 178 17.64 -7.64 -5.40
C SER A 178 17.26 -7.40 -3.94
N GLU A 179 16.53 -6.33 -3.65
CA GLU A 179 16.06 -6.03 -2.29
C GLU A 179 14.77 -5.22 -2.33
N TYR A 180 13.82 -5.60 -1.48
CA TYR A 180 12.64 -4.81 -1.13
C TYR A 180 12.57 -4.73 0.41
N ASP A 181 12.67 -3.53 0.98
CA ASP A 181 12.58 -3.30 2.44
C ASP A 181 11.57 -2.18 2.71
N THR A 182 10.41 -2.53 3.26
CA THR A 182 9.37 -1.56 3.68
C THR A 182 9.20 -1.60 5.18
N THR A 183 9.03 -0.43 5.79
CA THR A 183 8.69 -0.26 7.20
C THR A 183 7.51 0.69 7.33
N SER A 184 6.42 0.24 7.94
CA SER A 184 5.23 1.05 8.23
C SER A 184 5.02 1.13 9.74
N GLU A 185 5.00 2.34 10.27
CA GLU A 185 4.84 2.62 11.71
C GLU A 185 3.57 3.43 11.92
N VAL A 186 2.70 2.98 12.82
CA VAL A 186 1.47 3.68 13.20
C VAL A 186 1.52 4.03 14.67
N PHE A 187 1.35 5.31 14.97
CA PHE A 187 1.27 5.87 16.32
C PHE A 187 -0.11 6.48 16.53
N VAL A 188 -0.70 6.32 17.73
CA VAL A 188 -1.97 6.91 18.14
C VAL A 188 -1.78 7.58 19.49
N GLY A 189 -2.08 8.88 19.59
CA GLY A 189 -1.90 9.64 20.85
C GLY A 189 -0.44 9.69 21.33
N GLY A 190 0.53 9.59 20.42
CA GLY A 190 1.96 9.53 20.74
C GLY A 190 2.49 8.12 21.08
N GLU A 191 1.62 7.14 21.30
CA GLU A 191 1.99 5.75 21.58
C GLU A 191 2.04 4.92 20.30
N ARG A 192 3.01 4.00 20.21
CA ARG A 192 3.16 3.15 19.03
C ARG A 192 2.15 2.01 19.04
N LEU A 193 1.23 2.01 18.07
CA LEU A 193 0.23 0.98 17.90
C LEU A 193 0.80 -0.27 17.21
N VAL A 194 1.50 -0.09 16.09
CA VAL A 194 2.07 -1.21 15.32
C VAL A 194 3.27 -0.75 14.49
N THR A 195 4.24 -1.66 14.36
CA THR A 195 5.30 -1.59 13.34
C THR A 195 5.20 -2.85 12.49
N ASP A 196 5.04 -2.68 11.19
CA ASP A 196 5.19 -3.75 10.20
C ASP A 196 6.48 -3.50 9.42
N ARG A 197 7.33 -4.52 9.28
CA ARG A 197 8.54 -4.47 8.45
C ARG A 197 8.63 -5.71 7.61
N VAL A 198 8.73 -5.52 6.30
CA VAL A 198 8.87 -6.59 5.31
C VAL A 198 10.16 -6.37 4.55
N ARG A 199 11.10 -7.29 4.72
CA ARG A 199 12.36 -7.35 3.96
C ARG A 199 12.39 -8.61 3.12
N LEU A 200 12.46 -8.44 1.80
CA LEU A 200 12.52 -9.51 0.81
C LEU A 200 13.81 -9.37 0.01
N ALA A 201 14.61 -10.42 0.03
CA ALA A 201 15.83 -10.62 -0.74
C ALA A 201 16.10 -12.13 -0.83
N ASP A 202 17.05 -12.52 -1.67
CA ASP A 202 17.58 -13.88 -1.61
C ASP A 202 18.32 -14.10 -0.28
N GLU A 203 18.19 -15.31 0.27
CA GLU A 203 18.94 -15.78 1.43
C GLU A 203 20.04 -16.75 0.96
N GLU A 204 21.06 -16.99 1.79
CA GLU A 204 22.25 -17.79 1.41
C GLU A 204 21.89 -19.16 0.82
N ASP A 205 20.86 -19.81 1.35
CA ASP A 205 20.46 -21.18 0.98
C ASP A 205 19.19 -21.26 0.12
N MET A 206 18.47 -20.15 -0.09
CA MET A 206 17.18 -20.18 -0.76
C MET A 206 16.81 -18.86 -1.43
N SER A 207 16.48 -18.94 -2.71
CA SER A 207 16.00 -17.77 -3.47
C SER A 207 14.64 -17.29 -2.96
N LEU A 208 14.39 -15.99 -3.08
CA LEU A 208 13.10 -15.39 -2.77
C LEU A 208 11.96 -16.05 -3.55
N ARG A 209 12.19 -16.35 -4.83
CA ARG A 209 11.25 -17.07 -5.69
C ARG A 209 10.83 -18.42 -5.09
N GLN A 210 11.77 -19.20 -4.58
CA GLN A 210 11.47 -20.48 -3.93
C GLN A 210 10.63 -20.29 -2.66
N ARG A 211 10.96 -19.29 -1.83
CA ARG A 211 10.20 -19.00 -0.59
C ARG A 211 8.78 -18.54 -0.85
N MET A 212 8.56 -17.76 -1.91
CA MET A 212 7.25 -17.19 -2.23
C MET A 212 6.35 -18.13 -3.04
N HIS A 213 6.87 -19.27 -3.52
CA HIS A 213 6.15 -20.28 -4.29
C HIS A 213 5.25 -19.65 -5.38
N SER A 214 3.95 -19.93 -5.35
CA SER A 214 2.97 -19.47 -6.34
C SER A 214 2.35 -18.11 -5.99
N MET A 215 2.85 -17.39 -5.00
CA MET A 215 2.34 -16.07 -4.64
C MET A 215 2.92 -15.00 -5.54
N HIS A 216 2.08 -14.03 -5.90
CA HIS A 216 2.37 -12.92 -6.79
C HIS A 216 2.13 -11.56 -6.15
N VAL A 217 1.29 -11.50 -5.11
CA VAL A 217 1.04 -10.29 -4.34
C VAL A 217 1.28 -10.59 -2.88
N LEU A 218 1.90 -9.64 -2.19
CA LEU A 218 1.99 -9.60 -0.74
C LEU A 218 1.53 -8.20 -0.30
N GLY A 219 0.74 -8.13 0.76
CA GLY A 219 0.27 -6.86 1.27
C GLY A 219 -0.15 -6.89 2.73
N VAL A 220 -0.15 -5.70 3.30
CA VAL A 220 -0.65 -5.37 4.62
C VAL A 220 -1.68 -4.25 4.49
N MET A 221 -2.70 -4.32 5.31
CA MET A 221 -3.69 -3.26 5.46
C MET A 221 -3.89 -3.01 6.95
N VAL A 222 -3.90 -1.75 7.35
CA VAL A 222 -4.18 -1.36 8.74
C VAL A 222 -5.32 -0.36 8.73
N ILE A 223 -6.28 -0.61 9.61
CA ILE A 223 -7.46 0.22 9.80
C ILE A 223 -7.47 0.65 11.27
N VAL A 224 -7.62 1.95 11.51
CA VAL A 224 -7.63 2.56 12.85
C VAL A 224 -8.72 3.63 12.91
N GLY A 225 -9.47 3.67 14.00
CA GLY A 225 -10.43 4.75 14.28
C GLY A 225 -11.89 4.30 14.22
N SER A 226 -12.72 4.94 15.05
CA SER A 226 -14.11 4.53 15.27
C SER A 226 -15.02 4.75 14.06
N LYS A 227 -14.70 5.70 13.16
CA LYS A 227 -15.48 5.90 11.91
C LYS A 227 -15.42 4.70 10.97
N LEU A 228 -14.43 3.82 11.14
CA LEU A 228 -14.14 2.68 10.27
C LEU A 228 -14.55 1.34 10.90
N LYS A 229 -15.33 1.38 11.99
CA LYS A 229 -15.73 0.20 12.77
C LYS A 229 -16.45 -0.86 11.94
N VAL A 230 -17.30 -0.43 11.00
CA VAL A 230 -18.02 -1.34 10.09
C VAL A 230 -17.03 -2.20 9.29
N ILE A 231 -15.96 -1.62 8.77
CA ILE A 231 -14.94 -2.36 8.00
C ILE A 231 -14.17 -3.31 8.92
N MET A 232 -13.82 -2.85 10.13
CA MET A 232 -13.11 -3.67 11.12
C MET A 232 -13.91 -4.90 11.55
N GLU A 233 -15.19 -4.74 11.85
CA GLU A 233 -16.08 -5.83 12.26
C GLU A 233 -16.24 -6.86 11.14
N GLN A 234 -16.44 -6.41 9.89
CA GLN A 234 -16.51 -7.29 8.71
C GLN A 234 -15.23 -8.12 8.53
N LEU A 235 -14.06 -7.48 8.65
CA LEU A 235 -12.75 -8.15 8.50
C LEU A 235 -12.49 -9.22 9.55
N LEU A 236 -12.83 -8.92 10.81
CA LEU A 236 -12.67 -9.85 11.93
C LEU A 236 -13.66 -11.01 11.81
N GLU A 237 -14.90 -10.75 11.41
CA GLU A 237 -15.90 -11.79 11.20
C GLU A 237 -15.50 -12.74 10.06
N MET A 238 -15.07 -12.20 8.91
CA MET A 238 -14.57 -13.00 7.79
C MET A 238 -13.40 -13.91 8.21
N SER A 239 -12.51 -13.41 9.06
CA SER A 239 -11.35 -14.16 9.54
C SER A 239 -11.74 -15.22 10.58
N ALA A 240 -12.71 -14.97 11.45
CA ALA A 240 -13.24 -15.95 12.39
C ALA A 240 -13.91 -17.13 11.67
N ARG A 241 -14.73 -16.86 10.64
CA ARG A 241 -15.36 -17.91 9.82
C ARG A 241 -14.34 -18.83 9.15
N LYS A 242 -13.21 -18.29 8.67
CA LYS A 242 -12.10 -19.08 8.11
C LYS A 242 -11.45 -20.02 9.14
N LYS A 243 -11.24 -19.56 10.38
CA LYS A 243 -10.69 -20.40 11.47
C LYS A 243 -11.59 -21.59 11.77
N LEU A 244 -12.91 -21.40 11.81
CA LEU A 244 -13.88 -22.48 12.04
C LEU A 244 -13.94 -23.49 10.88
N HIS A 245 -13.83 -23.06 9.63
CA HIS A 245 -13.82 -23.98 8.49
C HIS A 245 -12.56 -24.84 8.40
N ASN A 246 -11.40 -24.31 8.83
CA ASN A 246 -10.13 -25.06 8.86
C ASN A 246 -10.05 -26.08 10.00
N ALA A 247 -10.99 -26.07 10.95
CA ALA A 247 -11.06 -27.04 12.05
C ALA A 247 -11.83 -28.34 11.69
N ARG A 248 -12.18 -28.55 10.42
CA ARG A 248 -12.75 -29.81 9.92
C ARG A 248 -11.63 -30.77 9.47
N ASP A 249 -11.86 -32.07 9.63
CA ASP A 249 -10.89 -33.13 9.32
C ASP A 249 -10.22 -32.96 7.95
N LEU A 250 -8.91 -33.26 7.91
CA LEU A 250 -8.10 -33.34 6.70
C LEU A 250 -8.81 -34.23 5.68
N THR A 251 -9.19 -33.66 4.52
CA THR A 251 -9.61 -34.50 3.40
C THR A 251 -8.41 -35.35 2.94
N PRO A 252 -8.62 -36.58 2.43
CA PRO A 252 -7.53 -37.52 2.07
C PRO A 252 -6.51 -37.00 1.05
N GLN A 253 -6.76 -35.83 0.44
CA GLN A 253 -5.89 -35.19 -0.56
C GLN A 253 -5.10 -33.99 -0.01
N GLY A 254 -5.12 -33.73 1.31
CA GLY A 254 -4.40 -32.60 1.91
C GLY A 254 -4.93 -31.22 1.49
N ARG A 255 -6.12 -31.17 0.89
CA ARG A 255 -6.80 -29.90 0.56
C ARG A 255 -7.64 -29.46 1.76
N LEU A 256 -7.33 -28.28 2.28
CA LEU A 256 -8.23 -27.54 3.16
C LEU A 256 -9.55 -27.32 2.41
N ALA A 257 -10.67 -27.65 3.04
CA ALA A 257 -12.00 -27.38 2.52
C ALA A 257 -12.26 -25.87 2.56
N ALA A 258 -11.72 -25.15 1.59
CA ALA A 258 -11.82 -23.70 1.52
C ALA A 258 -13.17 -23.29 0.94
N ALA A 259 -14.13 -22.92 1.80
CA ALA A 259 -15.11 -21.89 1.44
C ALA A 259 -14.38 -20.53 1.42
N ASN A 260 -13.38 -20.38 0.55
CA ASN A 260 -12.67 -19.11 0.39
C ASN A 260 -13.54 -18.20 -0.47
N THR A 261 -14.13 -17.17 0.15
CA THR A 261 -14.86 -16.09 -0.53
C THR A 261 -14.03 -15.43 -1.64
N PHE A 262 -12.69 -15.50 -1.54
CA PHE A 262 -11.74 -15.01 -2.52
C PHE A 262 -10.79 -16.15 -2.92
N PRO A 263 -11.08 -16.89 -4.00
CA PRO A 263 -10.18 -17.90 -4.56
C PRO A 263 -8.81 -17.28 -4.87
N GLY A 264 -7.73 -18.02 -4.62
CA GLY A 264 -6.37 -17.54 -4.89
C GLY A 264 -5.82 -16.52 -3.89
N VAL A 265 -6.59 -16.10 -2.88
CA VAL A 265 -6.14 -15.15 -1.85
C VAL A 265 -6.12 -15.80 -0.46
N ILE A 266 -4.96 -15.74 0.20
CA ILE A 266 -4.79 -16.12 1.60
C ILE A 266 -4.77 -14.83 2.42
N THR A 267 -5.56 -14.77 3.48
CA THR A 267 -5.70 -13.56 4.30
C THR A 267 -5.79 -13.93 5.77
N SER A 268 -5.30 -13.04 6.62
CA SER A 268 -5.43 -13.11 8.07
C SER A 268 -5.70 -11.71 8.61
N ALA A 269 -6.74 -11.55 9.42
CA ALA A 269 -6.99 -10.33 10.19
C ALA A 269 -6.77 -10.56 11.68
N SER A 270 -6.26 -9.54 12.37
CA SER A 270 -6.06 -9.54 13.82
C SER A 270 -6.38 -8.17 14.39
N SER A 271 -7.05 -8.13 15.53
CA SER A 271 -7.27 -6.90 16.29
C SER A 271 -5.96 -6.41 16.88
N LEU A 272 -5.73 -5.11 16.85
CA LEU A 272 -4.62 -4.41 17.51
C LEU A 272 -5.11 -3.59 18.71
N GLY A 273 -6.31 -3.87 19.21
CA GLY A 273 -7.03 -3.07 20.19
C GLY A 273 -8.50 -2.89 19.82
N LEU A 274 -9.19 -2.02 20.56
CA LEU A 274 -10.64 -1.83 20.44
C LEU A 274 -11.05 -1.25 19.09
N ASN A 275 -10.26 -0.35 18.53
CA ASN A 275 -10.57 0.41 17.31
C ASN A 275 -9.47 0.28 16.25
N SER A 276 -8.83 -0.88 16.17
CA SER A 276 -7.78 -1.13 15.20
C SER A 276 -7.69 -2.58 14.76
N VAL A 277 -7.42 -2.78 13.47
CA VAL A 277 -7.24 -4.10 12.85
C VAL A 277 -6.07 -4.04 11.88
N ILE A 278 -5.23 -5.08 11.90
CA ILE A 278 -4.24 -5.37 10.86
C ILE A 278 -4.69 -6.58 10.06
N VAL A 279 -4.54 -6.48 8.75
CA VAL A 279 -4.78 -7.56 7.80
C VAL A 279 -3.51 -7.80 7.01
N ARG A 280 -3.09 -9.05 6.93
CA ARG A 280 -2.07 -9.50 5.98
C ARG A 280 -2.72 -10.36 4.92
N PHE A 281 -2.35 -10.14 3.68
CA PHE A 281 -2.88 -10.90 2.55
C PHE A 281 -1.79 -11.21 1.54
N CYS A 282 -1.93 -12.36 0.88
CA CYS A 282 -1.16 -12.71 -0.30
C CYS A 282 -2.08 -13.31 -1.37
N GLY A 283 -1.75 -13.04 -2.63
CA GLY A 283 -2.55 -13.46 -3.78
C GLY A 283 -1.72 -14.24 -4.79
N GLN A 284 -2.32 -15.27 -5.39
CA GLN A 284 -1.77 -16.03 -6.51
C GLN A 284 -1.84 -15.27 -7.84
N ASP A 285 -2.60 -14.19 -7.89
CA ASP A 285 -2.67 -13.29 -9.02
C ASP A 285 -3.07 -11.89 -8.53
N VAL A 286 -2.74 -10.89 -9.35
CA VAL A 286 -2.98 -9.49 -9.01
C VAL A 286 -4.47 -9.16 -9.01
N GLU A 287 -5.26 -9.77 -9.90
CA GLU A 287 -6.68 -9.49 -10.04
C GLU A 287 -7.50 -9.97 -8.84
N ALA A 288 -7.21 -11.17 -8.33
CA ALA A 288 -7.82 -11.72 -7.12
C ALA A 288 -7.45 -10.90 -5.89
N ALA A 289 -6.18 -10.48 -5.76
CA ALA A 289 -5.76 -9.60 -4.68
C ALA A 289 -6.42 -8.22 -4.75
N MET A 290 -6.51 -7.62 -5.95
CA MET A 290 -7.22 -6.36 -6.17
C MET A 290 -8.70 -6.49 -5.81
N THR A 291 -9.37 -7.55 -6.28
CA THR A 291 -10.77 -7.85 -5.97
C THR A 291 -11.00 -8.00 -4.47
N TYR A 292 -10.07 -8.66 -3.76
CA TYR A 292 -10.13 -8.77 -2.31
C TYR A 292 -10.05 -7.39 -1.64
N VAL A 293 -9.08 -6.56 -2.01
CA VAL A 293 -8.90 -5.23 -1.41
C VAL A 293 -10.07 -4.30 -1.73
N THR A 294 -10.55 -4.27 -2.97
CA THR A 294 -11.68 -3.42 -3.38
C THR A 294 -12.98 -3.83 -2.71
N THR A 295 -13.26 -5.13 -2.61
CA THR A 295 -14.46 -5.65 -1.92
C THR A 295 -14.40 -5.35 -0.42
N THR A 296 -13.22 -5.52 0.18
CA THR A 296 -13.05 -5.28 1.63
C THR A 296 -13.20 -3.80 1.98
N LEU A 297 -12.76 -2.90 1.09
CA LEU A 297 -12.83 -1.46 1.31
C LEU A 297 -14.05 -0.79 0.68
N GLU A 298 -15.00 -1.57 0.14
CA GLU A 298 -16.25 -1.06 -0.43
C GLU A 298 -17.02 -0.11 0.52
N PRO A 299 -17.11 -0.37 1.84
CA PRO A 299 -17.82 0.51 2.75
C PRO A 299 -17.26 1.94 2.84
N LEU A 300 -16.02 2.19 2.38
CA LEU A 300 -15.48 3.55 2.27
C LEU A 300 -16.35 4.46 1.39
N ARG A 301 -17.13 3.89 0.47
CA ARG A 301 -18.08 4.64 -0.34
C ARG A 301 -19.14 5.34 0.50
N GLU A 302 -19.64 4.70 1.56
CA GLU A 302 -20.65 5.30 2.44
C GLU A 302 -20.03 6.12 3.58
N ILE A 303 -18.72 5.94 3.87
CA ILE A 303 -18.02 6.68 4.94
C ILE A 303 -17.42 7.98 4.41
N ILE A 304 -16.70 7.93 3.28
CA ILE A 304 -15.97 9.07 2.69
C ILE A 304 -16.31 9.33 1.22
N GLY A 305 -17.32 8.65 0.67
CA GLY A 305 -17.74 8.88 -0.72
C GLY A 305 -16.80 8.32 -1.79
N PHE A 306 -15.76 7.56 -1.41
CA PHE A 306 -14.71 7.10 -2.31
C PHE A 306 -14.74 5.58 -2.50
N SER A 307 -14.57 5.15 -3.75
CA SER A 307 -14.40 3.73 -4.10
C SER A 307 -12.95 3.47 -4.54
N PRO A 308 -12.18 2.67 -3.78
CA PRO A 308 -10.80 2.37 -4.12
C PRO A 308 -10.63 1.65 -5.46
N TYR A 309 -9.49 1.90 -6.11
CA TYR A 309 -8.98 1.15 -7.28
C TYR A 309 -9.92 0.95 -8.47
N GLN A 310 -10.75 1.95 -8.79
CA GLN A 310 -11.52 1.96 -10.04
C GLN A 310 -10.63 2.11 -11.28
N GLU A 311 -11.04 1.53 -12.41
CA GLU A 311 -10.27 1.53 -13.68
C GLU A 311 -10.15 2.92 -14.32
N ASN A 312 -11.05 3.86 -14.01
CA ASN A 312 -11.05 5.22 -14.55
C ASN A 312 -10.80 6.24 -13.42
N ARG A 313 -9.52 6.53 -13.13
CA ARG A 313 -9.07 7.51 -12.12
C ARG A 313 -8.66 8.86 -12.73
#